data_AF-A0A820TKS5-F1
#
_entry.id   AF-A0A820TKS5-F1
#
_cell.length_a   1.000
_cell.length_b   1.000
_cell.length_c   1.000
_cell.angle_alpha   90.00
_cell.angle_beta   90.00
_cell.angle_gamma   90.00
#
_symmetry.space_group_name_H-M   'P 1'
#
loop_
_entity.id
_entity.type
_entity.pdbx_description
1 polymer ?
#
loop_
_entity_poly.entity_id
_entity_poly.type
_entity_poly.pdbx_seq_one_letter_code
_entity_poly.pdbx_strand_id
1 'polypeptide(L)'
;MKTIQAPTEYVKLILNIHNEFYKVAQIFFNNDEHFITAIDKICRNFINNNVLTEATDNARKPAELLARYCDRLLRKGSEIERELDQIMIVFNYIKDKDVFEKFYGKMLGKRLVGKLSASNDYEESMILRLK
;
A
#
# COMPACT_ATOMS: atom_id res chain seq x y z
N MET A 1 -0.97 -18.64 -14.62
CA MET A 1 -1.21 -17.26 -14.11
C MET A 1 0.14 -16.63 -13.77
N LYS A 2 0.42 -15.40 -14.21
CA LYS A 2 1.66 -14.70 -13.81
C LYS A 2 1.55 -14.32 -12.34
N THR A 3 2.48 -14.79 -11.52
CA THR A 3 2.57 -14.43 -10.11
C THR A 3 3.13 -13.02 -9.98
N ILE A 4 2.30 -12.05 -9.56
CA ILE A 4 2.72 -10.65 -9.39
C ILE A 4 3.60 -10.56 -8.14
N GLN A 5 4.91 -10.51 -8.33
CA GLN A 5 5.87 -10.39 -7.22
C GLN A 5 6.48 -8.98 -7.10
N ALA A 6 6.30 -8.13 -8.10
CA ALA A 6 6.87 -6.78 -8.11
C ALA A 6 6.05 -5.84 -7.20
N PRO A 7 6.69 -5.15 -6.23
CA PRO A 7 6.00 -4.25 -5.29
C PRO A 7 5.12 -3.19 -5.97
N THR A 8 5.63 -2.58 -7.03
CA THR A 8 4.92 -1.53 -7.78
C THR A 8 3.70 -2.07 -8.50
N GLU A 9 3.81 -3.21 -9.18
CA GLU A 9 2.68 -3.81 -9.90
C GLU A 9 1.58 -4.25 -8.92
N TYR A 10 1.98 -4.83 -7.79
CA TYR A 10 1.05 -5.26 -6.74
C TYR A 10 0.24 -4.09 -6.17
N VAL A 11 0.92 -3.03 -5.71
CA VAL A 11 0.25 -1.88 -5.10
C VAL A 11 -0.62 -1.14 -6.13
N LYS A 12 -0.12 -0.92 -7.35
CA LYS A 12 -0.91 -0.28 -8.42
C LYS A 12 -2.14 -1.08 -8.82
N LEU A 13 -2.05 -2.41 -8.85
CA LEU A 13 -3.20 -3.27 -9.13
C LEU A 13 -4.29 -3.12 -8.04
N ILE A 14 -3.90 -3.14 -6.77
CA ILE A 14 -4.83 -2.94 -5.65
C ILE A 14 -5.54 -1.59 -5.76
N LEU A 15 -4.77 -0.52 -5.99
CA LEU A 15 -5.30 0.82 -6.13
C LEU A 15 -6.27 0.94 -7.31
N ASN A 16 -5.93 0.31 -8.43
CA ASN A 16 -6.82 0.30 -9.59
C ASN A 16 -8.15 -0.39 -9.26
N ILE A 17 -8.10 -1.57 -8.64
CA ILE A 17 -9.30 -2.32 -8.24
C ILE A 17 -10.15 -1.49 -7.26
N HIS A 18 -9.54 -0.90 -6.24
CA HIS A 18 -10.22 -0.03 -5.28
C HIS A 18 -10.91 1.16 -5.99
N ASN A 19 -10.19 1.87 -6.85
CA ASN A 19 -10.71 3.03 -7.56
C ASN A 19 -11.88 2.68 -8.49
N GLU A 20 -11.81 1.56 -9.22
CA GLU A 20 -12.90 1.13 -10.10
C GLU A 20 -14.15 0.76 -9.30
N PHE A 21 -14.01 0.07 -8.16
CA PHE A 21 -15.16 -0.23 -7.30
C PHE A 21 -15.77 1.02 -6.66
N TYR A 22 -14.95 1.97 -6.20
CA TYR A 22 -15.45 3.23 -5.64
C TYR A 22 -16.12 4.10 -6.71
N LYS A 23 -15.64 4.10 -7.96
CA LYS A 23 -16.34 4.76 -9.07
C LYS A 23 -17.73 4.16 -9.31
N VAL A 24 -17.84 2.83 -9.27
CA VAL A 24 -19.13 2.14 -9.40
C VAL A 24 -20.07 2.54 -8.26
N ALA A 25 -19.57 2.54 -7.01
CA ALA A 25 -20.32 2.98 -5.84
C ALA A 25 -20.83 4.42 -5.98
N GLN A 26 -19.99 5.32 -6.47
CA GLN A 26 -20.32 6.71 -6.66
C GLN A 26 -21.37 6.92 -7.76
N ILE A 27 -21.16 6.32 -8.94
CA ILE A 27 -21.99 6.56 -10.12
C ILE A 27 -23.37 5.90 -10.00
N PHE A 28 -23.40 4.65 -9.53
CA PHE A 28 -24.62 3.83 -9.59
C PHE A 28 -25.33 3.71 -8.24
N PHE A 29 -24.60 3.90 -7.13
CA PHE A 29 -25.13 3.68 -5.78
C PHE A 29 -25.05 4.95 -4.91
N ASN A 30 -24.70 6.11 -5.47
CA ASN A 30 -24.60 7.39 -4.77
C ASN A 30 -23.80 7.31 -3.45
N ASN A 31 -22.68 6.56 -3.47
CA ASN A 31 -21.86 6.28 -2.29
C ASN A 31 -22.63 5.63 -1.12
N ASP A 32 -23.57 4.73 -1.42
CA ASP A 32 -24.28 3.95 -0.40
C ASP A 32 -23.31 3.31 0.60
N GLU A 33 -23.52 3.56 1.89
CA GLU A 33 -22.61 3.15 2.96
C GLU A 33 -22.46 1.62 3.05
N HIS A 34 -23.51 0.86 2.76
CA HIS A 34 -23.45 -0.60 2.78
C HIS A 34 -22.60 -1.11 1.62
N PHE A 35 -22.72 -0.49 0.45
CA PHE A 35 -21.90 -0.82 -0.72
C PHE A 35 -20.41 -0.49 -0.47
N ILE A 36 -20.12 0.68 0.09
CA ILE A 36 -18.74 1.05 0.49
C ILE A 36 -18.18 0.06 1.51
N THR A 37 -18.95 -0.29 2.53
CA THR A 37 -18.56 -1.28 3.55
C THR A 37 -18.28 -2.64 2.92
N ALA A 38 -19.07 -3.06 1.93
CA ALA A 38 -18.86 -4.30 1.20
C ALA A 38 -17.56 -4.27 0.38
N ILE A 39 -17.27 -3.16 -0.31
CA ILE A 39 -16.01 -2.96 -1.03
C ILE A 39 -14.83 -3.06 -0.07
N ASP A 40 -14.86 -2.37 1.06
CA ASP A 40 -13.79 -2.41 2.05
C ASP A 40 -13.55 -3.82 2.59
N LYS A 41 -14.63 -4.58 2.83
CA LYS A 41 -14.53 -5.98 3.27
C LYS A 41 -13.90 -6.86 2.20
N ILE A 42 -14.27 -6.67 0.94
CA ILE A 42 -13.69 -7.40 -0.20
C ILE A 42 -12.20 -7.04 -0.35
N CYS A 43 -11.85 -5.75 -0.31
CA CYS A 43 -10.47 -5.25 -0.36
C CYS A 43 -9.61 -5.88 0.74
N ARG A 44 -10.05 -5.82 1.99
CA ARG A 44 -9.35 -6.48 3.11
C ARG A 44 -9.19 -7.98 2.87
N ASN A 45 -10.22 -8.65 2.38
CA ASN A 45 -10.14 -10.09 2.17
C ASN A 45 -9.13 -10.44 1.07
N PHE A 46 -9.25 -9.86 -0.13
CA PHE A 46 -8.37 -10.27 -1.24
C PHE A 46 -6.92 -9.78 -1.05
N ILE A 47 -6.68 -8.66 -0.36
CA ILE A 47 -5.30 -8.19 -0.13
C ILE A 47 -4.56 -9.15 0.82
N ASN A 48 -5.25 -9.62 1.87
CA ASN A 48 -4.64 -10.48 2.89
C ASN A 48 -4.80 -11.97 2.61
N ASN A 49 -5.72 -12.37 1.72
CA ASN A 49 -5.97 -13.75 1.31
C ASN A 49 -6.01 -13.81 -0.23
N ASN A 50 -4.86 -14.03 -0.86
CA ASN A 50 -4.74 -14.23 -2.30
C ASN A 50 -3.67 -15.27 -2.65
N VAL A 51 -3.55 -15.54 -3.95
CA VAL A 51 -2.56 -16.48 -4.50
C VAL A 51 -1.13 -16.20 -4.01
N LEU A 52 -0.74 -14.96 -3.71
CA LEU A 52 0.58 -14.66 -3.18
C LEU A 52 0.75 -15.09 -1.72
N THR A 53 -0.28 -14.88 -0.90
CA THR A 53 -0.26 -15.30 0.51
C THR A 53 -0.35 -16.83 0.62
N GLU A 54 -1.09 -17.47 -0.27
CA GLU A 54 -1.22 -18.94 -0.35
C GLU A 54 0.05 -19.61 -0.90
N ALA A 55 0.64 -19.08 -1.97
CA ALA A 55 1.79 -19.71 -2.63
C ALA A 55 3.11 -19.59 -1.85
N THR A 56 3.18 -18.71 -0.84
CA THR A 56 4.42 -18.45 -0.10
C THR A 56 4.35 -18.85 1.38
N ASP A 57 3.21 -19.37 1.86
CA ASP A 57 2.90 -19.56 3.29
C ASP A 57 3.23 -18.32 4.12
N ASN A 58 3.11 -17.14 3.50
CA ASN A 58 3.65 -15.89 4.01
C ASN A 58 2.56 -14.82 3.96
N ALA A 59 1.63 -14.90 4.90
CA ALA A 59 0.57 -13.92 5.13
C ALA A 59 1.10 -12.46 5.23
N ARG A 60 2.38 -12.30 5.55
CA ARG A 60 3.07 -11.02 5.71
C ARG A 60 3.50 -10.36 4.39
N LYS A 61 3.38 -11.06 3.26
CA LYS A 61 3.87 -10.57 1.96
C LYS A 61 3.24 -9.24 1.52
N PRO A 62 1.93 -8.98 1.69
CA PRO A 62 1.33 -7.69 1.36
C PRO A 62 1.99 -6.52 2.11
N ALA A 63 2.24 -6.69 3.42
CA ALA A 63 2.91 -5.70 4.26
C ALA A 63 4.35 -5.41 3.79
N GLU A 64 5.10 -6.46 3.45
CA GLU A 64 6.45 -6.32 2.88
C GLU A 64 6.43 -5.59 1.53
N LEU A 65 5.52 -5.97 0.62
CA LEU A 65 5.43 -5.37 -0.72
C LEU A 65 5.04 -3.89 -0.63
N LEU A 66 4.10 -3.53 0.24
CA LEU A 66 3.74 -2.12 0.45
C LEU A 66 4.91 -1.32 1.02
N ALA A 67 5.63 -1.86 2.01
CA ALA A 67 6.80 -1.19 2.58
C ALA A 67 7.92 -0.97 1.53
N ARG A 68 8.17 -1.97 0.67
CA ARG A 68 9.11 -1.86 -0.45
C ARG A 68 8.68 -0.84 -1.49
N TYR A 69 7.39 -0.78 -1.79
CA TYR A 69 6.85 0.23 -2.69
C TYR A 69 7.09 1.63 -2.11
N CYS A 70 6.73 1.84 -0.84
CA CYS A 70 6.97 3.09 -0.13
C CYS A 70 8.47 3.48 -0.11
N ASP A 71 9.39 2.54 0.14
CA ASP A 71 10.84 2.81 0.07
C ASP A 71 11.29 3.25 -1.32
N ARG A 72 10.76 2.64 -2.39
CA ARG A 72 11.06 3.06 -3.76
C ARG A 72 10.57 4.49 -4.03
N LEU A 73 9.40 4.84 -3.51
CA LEU A 73 8.80 6.16 -3.67
C LEU A 73 9.49 7.26 -2.86
N LEU A 74 10.15 6.91 -1.76
CA LEU A 74 10.82 7.90 -0.90
C LEU A 74 12.32 8.04 -1.21
N ARG A 75 12.83 7.38 -2.26
CA ARG A 75 14.24 7.47 -2.69
C ARG A 75 14.46 8.56 -3.72
N LYS A 76 15.65 9.17 -3.73
CA LYS A 76 16.08 10.16 -4.73
C LYS A 76 15.80 9.69 -6.17
N GLY A 77 15.35 10.63 -7.00
CA GLY A 77 15.05 10.40 -8.42
C GLY A 77 13.64 9.87 -8.69
N SER A 78 12.77 9.84 -7.69
CA SER A 78 11.35 9.51 -7.86
C SER A 78 10.48 10.76 -8.01
N GLU A 79 9.56 10.79 -8.97
CA GLU A 79 8.63 11.90 -9.22
C GLU A 79 7.39 11.84 -8.33
N ILE A 80 7.44 12.29 -7.07
CA ILE A 80 6.35 11.96 -6.14
C ILE A 80 6.00 13.06 -5.15
N GLU A 81 4.78 13.56 -5.33
CA GLU A 81 4.00 14.26 -4.30
C GLU A 81 2.58 13.66 -4.15
N ARG A 82 2.05 12.96 -5.19
CA ARG A 82 0.65 12.48 -5.24
C ARG A 82 0.42 11.01 -4.87
N GLU A 83 1.44 10.26 -4.47
CA GLU A 83 1.30 8.81 -4.21
C GLU A 83 1.25 8.44 -2.71
N LEU A 84 1.62 9.33 -1.77
CA LEU A 84 1.63 8.97 -0.34
C LEU A 84 0.23 8.68 0.21
N ASP A 85 -0.79 9.43 -0.20
CA ASP A 85 -2.18 9.17 0.21
C ASP A 85 -2.70 7.83 -0.34
N GLN A 86 -2.23 7.43 -1.53
CA GLN A 86 -2.58 6.14 -2.12
C GLN A 86 -1.95 4.97 -1.34
N ILE A 87 -0.73 5.14 -0.83
CA ILE A 87 -0.12 4.14 0.07
C ILE A 87 -1.02 3.92 1.29
N MET A 88 -1.61 4.98 1.84
CA MET A 88 -2.47 4.88 3.02
C MET A 88 -3.77 4.14 2.76
N ILE A 89 -4.35 4.24 1.56
CA ILE A 89 -5.50 3.43 1.16
C ILE A 89 -5.17 1.94 1.28
N VAL A 90 -4.05 1.50 0.71
CA VAL A 90 -3.63 0.10 0.76
C VAL A 90 -3.24 -0.31 2.19
N PHE A 91 -2.53 0.54 2.92
CA PHE A 91 -2.16 0.31 4.32
C PHE A 91 -3.37 0.03 5.21
N ASN A 92 -4.48 0.74 5.01
CA ASN A 92 -5.71 0.55 5.77
C ASN A 92 -6.36 -0.83 5.55
N TYR A 93 -6.02 -1.50 4.45
CA TYR A 93 -6.50 -2.86 4.17
C TYR A 93 -5.56 -3.96 4.63
N ILE A 94 -4.29 -3.66 4.97
CA ILE A 94 -3.32 -4.66 5.42
C ILE A 94 -3.62 -5.09 6.87
N LYS A 95 -3.57 -6.40 7.10
CA LYS A 95 -3.76 -7.00 8.42
C LYS A 95 -2.53 -6.86 9.32
N ASP A 96 -1.35 -7.23 8.81
CA ASP A 96 -0.10 -7.27 9.57
C ASP A 96 0.63 -5.91 9.53
N LYS A 97 0.04 -4.89 10.18
CA LYS A 97 0.58 -3.51 10.19
C LYS A 97 1.93 -3.39 10.90
N ASP A 98 2.13 -4.16 11.96
CA ASP A 98 3.41 -4.26 12.70
C ASP A 98 4.55 -4.75 11.79
N VAL A 99 4.25 -5.68 10.87
CA VAL A 99 5.23 -6.16 9.89
C VAL A 99 5.56 -5.07 8.89
N PHE A 100 4.57 -4.32 8.41
CA PHE A 100 4.81 -3.16 7.55
C PHE A 100 5.73 -2.16 8.25
N GLU A 101 5.42 -1.77 9.49
CA GLU A 101 6.21 -0.81 10.29
C GLU A 101 7.65 -1.28 10.47
N LYS A 102 7.86 -2.57 10.75
CA LYS A 102 9.21 -3.15 10.87
C LYS A 102 10.02 -3.04 9.57
N PHE A 103 9.41 -3.35 8.42
CA PHE A 103 10.07 -3.21 7.12
C PHE A 103 10.30 -1.74 6.75
N TYR A 104 9.30 -0.89 6.94
CA TYR A 104 9.37 0.54 6.69
C TYR A 104 10.45 1.21 7.54
N GLY A 105 10.47 0.98 8.86
CA GLY A 105 11.48 1.54 9.76
C GLY A 105 12.90 1.10 9.42
N LYS A 106 13.10 -0.18 9.05
CA LYS A 106 14.40 -0.68 8.57
C LYS A 106 14.85 0.03 7.29
N MET A 107 13.94 0.29 6.37
CA MET A 107 14.24 0.97 5.09
C MET A 107 14.47 2.46 5.29
N LEU A 108 13.63 3.12 6.10
CA LEU A 108 13.81 4.50 6.52
C LEU A 108 15.20 4.71 7.13
N GLY A 109 15.61 3.88 8.09
CA GLY A 109 16.95 3.97 8.69
C GLY A 109 18.07 3.90 7.65
N LYS A 110 17.96 3.00 6.66
CA LYS A 110 18.92 2.94 5.55
C LYS A 110 18.92 4.20 4.69
N ARG A 111 17.75 4.77 4.40
CA ARG A 111 17.64 5.99 3.60
C ARG A 111 18.24 7.19 4.33
N LEU A 112 17.96 7.34 5.62
CA LEU A 112 18.49 8.42 6.45
C LEU A 112 20.02 8.35 6.57
N VAL A 113 20.56 7.18 6.94
CA VAL A 113 22.02 6.98 7.05
C VAL A 113 22.73 7.20 5.71
N GLY A 114 22.15 6.69 4.62
CA GLY A 114 22.74 6.79 3.29
C GLY A 114 22.44 8.11 2.56
N LYS A 115 21.69 9.04 3.17
CA LYS A 115 21.18 10.26 2.51
C LYS A 115 20.49 9.94 1.16
N LEU A 116 19.72 8.85 1.12
CA LEU A 116 19.04 8.35 -0.08
C LEU A 116 17.61 8.87 -0.22
N SER A 117 17.09 9.59 0.78
CA SER A 117 15.74 10.15 0.76
C SER A 117 15.56 11.19 -0.34
N ALA A 118 14.39 11.17 -1.00
CA ALA A 118 14.01 12.14 -2.01
C ALA A 118 13.86 13.55 -1.42
N SER A 119 13.17 13.66 -0.29
CA SER A 119 13.01 14.87 0.51
C SER A 119 12.80 14.49 1.97
N ASN A 120 13.33 15.30 2.90
CA ASN A 120 13.06 15.12 4.33
C ASN A 120 11.59 15.40 4.66
N ASP A 121 10.97 16.37 3.96
CA ASP A 121 9.58 16.74 4.17
C ASP A 121 8.64 15.57 3.82
N TYR A 122 8.98 14.78 2.79
CA TYR A 122 8.20 13.59 2.44
C TYR A 122 8.36 12.46 3.45
N GLU A 123 9.53 12.30 4.06
CA GLU A 123 9.73 11.32 5.12
C GLU A 123 8.90 11.72 6.35
N GLU A 124 8.94 13.00 6.75
CA GLU A 124 8.11 13.52 7.85
C GLU A 124 6.62 13.37 7.54
N SER A 125 6.19 13.76 6.35
CA SER A 125 4.81 13.66 5.87
C SER A 125 4.30 12.22 5.85
N MET A 126 5.14 11.24 5.51
CA MET A 126 4.79 9.82 5.59
C MET A 126 4.72 9.33 7.04
N ILE A 127 5.67 9.72 7.89
CA ILE A 127 5.66 9.36 9.32
C ILE A 127 4.41 9.89 10.00
N LEU A 128 3.98 11.12 9.68
CA LEU A 128 2.76 11.71 10.22
C LEU A 128 1.49 10.96 9.81
N ARG A 129 1.45 10.39 8.60
CA ARG A 129 0.32 9.55 8.14
C ARG A 129 0.28 8.17 8.80
N LEU A 130 1.42 7.67 9.26
CA LEU A 130 1.54 6.37 9.92
C LEU A 130 1.31 6.43 11.44
N LYS A 131 1.34 7.62 12.03
CA LYS A 131 0.95 7.86 13.42
C LYS A 131 -0.57 7.79 13.59
#